data_AF-A0A0F5YMA9-F1
#
_entry.id   AF-A0A0F5YMA9-F1
#
_cell.length_a   1.000
_cell.length_b   1.000
_cell.length_c   1.000
_cell.angle_alpha   90.00
_cell.angle_beta   90.00
_cell.angle_gamma   90.00
#
_symmetry.space_group_name_H-M   'P 1'
#
loop_
_entity.id
_entity.type
_entity.pdbx_description
1 polymer ?
#
loop_
_entity_poly.entity_id
_entity_poly.type
_entity_poly.pdbx_seq_one_letter_code
_entity_poly.pdbx_strand_id
1 'polypeptide(L)'
;MAITHTHQANTYSTPSSPAKPKLDLLAPLRRWVDLIEVKNANYAHIICRLIPCDCPFDRDIALFGRKLFHIPPLCELNPLYNEFVGLRFRALSYLADECGEDISQYIC
;
A
#
# COMPACT_ATOMS: atom_id res chain seq x y z
N MET A 1 15.99 -23.42 54.69
CA MET A 1 15.12 -23.99 53.63
C MET A 1 14.60 -22.83 52.80
N ALA A 2 15.24 -22.57 51.66
CA ALA A 2 14.84 -21.53 50.73
C ALA A 2 14.15 -22.19 49.54
N ILE A 3 12.99 -21.66 49.15
CA ILE A 3 12.30 -22.06 47.91
C ILE A 3 12.22 -20.80 47.05
N THR A 4 13.19 -20.66 46.15
CA THR A 4 13.24 -19.57 45.17
C THR A 4 12.54 -20.06 43.92
N HIS A 5 11.36 -19.51 43.61
CA HIS A 5 10.68 -19.78 42.35
C HIS A 5 11.38 -19.02 41.20
N THR A 6 12.08 -19.76 40.35
CA THR A 6 12.73 -19.26 39.12
C THR A 6 11.71 -19.16 37.98
N HIS A 7 11.39 -17.94 37.55
CA HIS A 7 10.73 -17.70 36.27
C HIS A 7 11.74 -17.91 35.13
N GLN A 8 11.55 -18.95 34.31
CA GLN A 8 12.33 -19.18 33.10
C GLN A 8 11.80 -18.28 31.97
N ALA A 9 12.63 -17.35 31.52
CA ALA A 9 12.38 -16.58 30.30
C ALA A 9 12.73 -17.45 29.08
N ASN A 10 11.71 -17.85 28.32
CA ASN A 10 11.89 -18.60 27.07
C ASN A 10 12.44 -17.65 25.99
N THR A 11 13.75 -17.65 25.79
CA THR A 11 14.40 -17.01 24.63
C THR A 11 14.23 -17.92 23.41
N TYR A 12 13.18 -17.71 22.62
CA TYR A 12 13.09 -18.30 21.29
C TYR A 12 14.03 -17.54 20.34
N SER A 13 15.25 -18.06 20.18
CA SER A 13 16.17 -17.65 19.12
C SER A 13 15.74 -18.29 17.80
N THR A 14 14.93 -17.57 17.02
CA THR A 14 14.68 -17.90 15.61
C THR A 14 15.99 -17.71 14.82
N PRO A 15 16.49 -18.72 14.09
CA PRO A 15 17.67 -18.56 13.26
C PRO A 15 17.36 -17.60 12.11
N SER A 16 17.93 -16.39 12.17
CA SER A 16 17.88 -15.40 11.10
C SER A 16 18.59 -15.95 9.87
N SER A 17 17.84 -16.50 8.92
CA SER A 17 18.36 -16.73 7.58
C SER A 17 18.84 -15.39 7.01
N PRO A 18 20.05 -15.31 6.41
CA PRO A 18 20.53 -14.08 5.82
C PRO A 18 19.59 -13.71 4.68
N ALA A 19 18.84 -12.62 4.87
CA ALA A 19 17.99 -12.06 3.82
C ALA A 19 18.90 -11.74 2.64
N LYS A 20 18.74 -12.49 1.55
CA LYS A 20 19.42 -12.20 0.28
C LYS A 20 19.13 -10.73 -0.05
N PRO A 21 20.14 -9.89 -0.37
CA PRO A 21 19.87 -8.52 -0.77
C PRO A 21 19.03 -8.59 -2.05
N LYS A 22 17.73 -8.32 -1.94
CA LYS A 22 16.88 -8.10 -3.10
C LYS A 22 17.43 -6.83 -3.73
N LEU A 23 18.14 -6.96 -4.86
CA LEU A 23 18.46 -5.82 -5.70
C LEU A 23 17.13 -5.24 -6.16
N ASP A 24 16.69 -4.21 -5.44
CA ASP A 24 15.41 -3.58 -5.67
C ASP A 24 15.60 -2.59 -6.82
N LEU A 25 15.57 -3.13 -8.05
CA LEU A 25 15.81 -2.38 -9.28
C LEU A 25 14.86 -1.16 -9.41
N LEU A 26 13.73 -1.22 -8.72
CA LEU A 26 12.68 -0.21 -8.70
C LEU A 26 12.78 0.75 -7.50
N ALA A 27 13.72 0.55 -6.57
CA ALA A 27 13.97 1.47 -5.48
C ALA A 27 14.16 2.95 -5.90
N PRO A 28 14.92 3.29 -6.96
CA PRO A 28 15.02 4.69 -7.39
C PRO A 28 13.67 5.24 -7.87
N LEU A 29 12.86 4.40 -8.52
CA LEU A 29 11.53 4.79 -9.01
C LEU A 29 10.53 4.96 -7.85
N ARG A 30 10.56 4.06 -6.85
CA ARG A 30 9.77 4.21 -5.61
C ARG A 30 10.04 5.54 -4.93
N ARG A 31 11.32 5.83 -4.72
CA ARG A 31 11.75 7.09 -4.09
C ARG A 31 11.32 8.30 -4.90
N TRP A 32 11.34 8.19 -6.23
CA TRP A 32 10.83 9.25 -7.10
C TRP A 32 9.32 9.47 -6.95
N VAL A 33 8.52 8.41 -6.89
CA VAL A 33 7.06 8.51 -6.64
C VAL A 33 6.77 9.09 -5.26
N ASP A 34 7.54 8.73 -4.24
CA ASP A 34 7.42 9.29 -2.89
C ASP A 34 7.78 10.78 -2.81
N LEU A 35 8.70 11.24 -3.67
CA LEU A 35 9.09 12.65 -3.79
C LEU A 35 8.05 13.49 -4.56
N ILE A 36 7.01 12.88 -5.14
CA ILE A 36 5.94 13.62 -5.80
C ILE A 36 5.10 14.34 -4.75
N GLU A 37 5.33 15.64 -4.64
CA GLU A 37 4.53 16.55 -3.83
C GLU A 37 3.28 16.98 -4.61
N VAL A 38 2.11 16.83 -3.97
CA VAL A 38 0.84 17.27 -4.54
C VAL A 38 0.62 18.73 -4.15
N LYS A 39 0.79 19.66 -5.10
CA LYS A 39 0.65 21.11 -4.90
C LYS A 39 -0.40 21.78 -5.77
N ASN A 40 -1.21 20.98 -6.48
CA ASN A 40 -2.19 21.48 -7.42
C ASN A 40 -3.47 20.65 -7.31
N ALA A 41 -4.60 21.32 -7.10
CA ALA A 41 -5.91 20.67 -6.93
C ALA A 41 -6.27 19.82 -8.16
N ASN A 42 -6.05 20.32 -9.38
CA ASN A 42 -6.33 19.56 -10.60
C ASN A 42 -5.51 18.27 -10.67
N TYR A 43 -4.23 18.34 -10.27
CA TYR A 43 -3.38 17.17 -10.23
C TYR A 43 -3.83 16.17 -9.15
N ALA A 44 -4.23 16.67 -7.98
CA ALA A 44 -4.78 15.86 -6.92
C ALA A 44 -6.06 15.12 -7.36
N HIS A 45 -6.99 15.80 -8.04
CA HIS A 45 -8.19 15.14 -8.59
C HIS A 45 -7.85 14.08 -9.63
N ILE A 46 -6.86 14.33 -10.50
CA ILE A 46 -6.42 13.34 -11.48
C ILE A 46 -5.85 12.11 -10.76
N ILE A 47 -5.02 12.28 -9.74
CA ILE A 47 -4.50 11.17 -8.93
C ILE A 47 -5.64 10.38 -8.29
N CYS A 48 -6.57 11.07 -7.63
CA CYS A 48 -7.71 10.43 -6.95
C CYS A 48 -8.64 9.68 -7.91
N ARG A 49 -8.73 10.11 -9.18
CA ARG A 49 -9.48 9.39 -10.23
C ARG A 49 -8.68 8.24 -10.85
N LEU A 50 -7.36 8.40 -10.99
CA LEU A 50 -6.49 7.45 -11.67
C LEU A 50 -6.18 6.22 -10.80
N ILE A 51 -5.98 6.43 -9.49
CA ILE A 51 -5.61 5.39 -8.54
C ILE A 51 -6.83 5.11 -7.68
N PRO A 52 -7.76 4.20 -8.04
CA PRO A 52 -8.96 3.91 -7.23
C PRO A 52 -8.63 3.36 -5.83
N CYS A 53 -9.61 3.37 -4.93
CA CYS A 53 -9.48 2.74 -3.61
C CYS A 53 -9.29 1.23 -3.71
N ASP A 54 -9.91 0.64 -4.73
CA ASP A 54 -9.83 -0.79 -5.00
C ASP A 54 -8.55 -1.12 -5.76
N CYS A 55 -7.98 -2.29 -5.48
CA CYS A 55 -6.85 -2.78 -6.24
C CYS A 55 -7.31 -3.01 -7.70
N PRO A 56 -6.75 -2.30 -8.71
CA PRO A 56 -7.22 -2.41 -10.10
C PRO A 56 -7.01 -3.81 -10.70
N PHE A 57 -6.24 -4.64 -10.00
CA PHE A 57 -5.90 -5.99 -10.38
C PHE A 57 -6.72 -7.05 -9.65
N ASP A 58 -7.35 -6.70 -8.52
CA ASP A 58 -8.31 -7.59 -7.88
C ASP A 58 -9.62 -7.50 -8.65
N ARG A 59 -9.85 -8.47 -9.54
CA ARG A 59 -11.05 -8.48 -10.37
C ARG A 59 -11.46 -9.88 -10.76
N ASP A 60 -12.76 -10.08 -10.79
CA ASP A 60 -13.38 -11.30 -11.28
C ASP A 60 -13.59 -11.23 -12.79
N ILE A 61 -13.03 -12.19 -13.52
CA ILE A 61 -13.29 -12.36 -14.94
C ILE A 61 -14.49 -13.30 -15.06
N ALA A 62 -15.65 -12.76 -15.44
CA ALA A 62 -16.87 -13.54 -15.68
C ALA A 62 -17.22 -13.56 -17.18
N LEU A 63 -17.59 -14.74 -17.69
CA LEU A 63 -18.09 -14.92 -19.05
C LEU A 63 -19.47 -15.59 -18.96
N PHE A 64 -20.48 -15.08 -19.68
CA PHE A 64 -21.86 -15.60 -19.65
C PHE A 64 -22.47 -15.70 -18.24
N GLY A 65 -22.17 -14.75 -17.35
CA GLY A 65 -22.70 -14.72 -15.99
C GLY A 65 -22.10 -15.77 -15.04
N ARG A 66 -21.03 -16.46 -15.46
CA ARG A 66 -20.30 -17.42 -14.62
C ARG A 66 -18.87 -16.91 -14.39
N LYS A 67 -18.44 -16.87 -13.12
CA LYS A 67 -17.08 -16.49 -12.72
C LYS A 67 -16.09 -17.54 -13.27
N LEU A 68 -15.19 -17.11 -14.15
CA LEU A 68 -14.22 -17.98 -14.83
C LEU A 68 -12.98 -18.16 -13.96
N PHE A 69 -12.41 -17.05 -13.48
CA PHE A 69 -11.33 -17.05 -12.49
C PHE A 69 -11.24 -15.68 -11.80
N HIS A 70 -10.66 -15.68 -10.60
CA HIS A 70 -10.40 -14.51 -9.77
C HIS A 70 -8.93 -14.12 -9.93
N ILE A 71 -8.67 -12.88 -10.34
CA ILE A 71 -7.31 -12.34 -10.31
C ILE A 71 -7.07 -11.84 -8.88
N PRO A 72 -6.14 -12.43 -8.13
CA PRO A 72 -5.90 -12.02 -6.76
C PRO A 72 -5.34 -10.60 -6.70
N PRO A 73 -5.38 -9.95 -5.53
CA PRO A 73 -4.77 -8.64 -5.33
C PRO A 73 -3.30 -8.65 -5.76
N LEU A 74 -2.97 -8.00 -6.89
CA LEU A 74 -1.58 -7.83 -7.34
C LEU A 74 -0.84 -6.77 -6.51
N CYS A 75 -1.43 -6.26 -5.42
CA CYS A 75 -0.81 -5.30 -4.52
C CYS A 75 0.49 -5.80 -3.88
N GLU A 76 0.70 -7.12 -3.75
CA GLU A 76 2.00 -7.69 -3.35
C GLU A 76 2.95 -7.96 -4.53
N LEU A 77 2.41 -8.11 -5.74
CA LEU A 77 3.17 -8.38 -6.96
C LEU A 77 3.69 -7.10 -7.62
N ASN A 78 3.00 -5.97 -7.45
CA ASN A 78 3.46 -4.67 -7.89
C ASN A 78 4.31 -4.00 -6.80
N PRO A 79 5.64 -4.01 -6.93
CA PRO A 79 6.55 -3.37 -5.99
C PRO A 79 6.30 -1.88 -5.73
N LEU A 80 5.53 -1.16 -6.56
CA LEU A 80 5.24 0.27 -6.40
C LEU A 80 3.86 0.57 -5.76
N TYR A 81 3.12 -0.47 -5.36
CA TYR A 81 1.73 -0.30 -4.90
C TYR A 81 1.62 0.61 -3.68
N ASN A 82 2.49 0.42 -2.69
CA ASN A 82 2.46 1.19 -1.44
C ASN A 82 2.71 2.69 -1.69
N GLU A 83 3.60 3.01 -2.61
CA GLU A 83 3.94 4.38 -3.00
C GLU A 83 2.75 5.05 -3.72
N PHE A 84 2.00 4.31 -4.55
CA PHE A 84 0.78 4.81 -5.18
C PHE A 84 -0.35 5.05 -4.18
N VAL A 85 -0.55 4.14 -3.22
CA VAL A 85 -1.50 4.34 -2.12
C VAL A 85 -1.10 5.57 -1.29
N GLY A 86 0.19 5.72 -1.00
CA GLY A 86 0.73 6.91 -0.33
C GLY A 86 0.46 8.19 -1.13
N LEU A 87 0.67 8.17 -2.45
CA LEU A 87 0.39 9.31 -3.32
C LEU A 87 -1.10 9.68 -3.34
N ARG A 88 -1.98 8.68 -3.37
CA ARG A 88 -3.44 8.89 -3.26
C ARG A 88 -3.81 9.54 -1.93
N PHE A 89 -3.28 9.03 -0.82
CA PHE A 89 -3.53 9.62 0.50
C PHE A 89 -3.04 11.08 0.58
N ARG A 90 -1.85 11.37 0.05
CA ARG A 90 -1.33 12.75 -0.04
C ARG A 90 -2.24 13.64 -0.89
N ALA A 91 -2.75 13.14 -2.02
CA ALA A 91 -3.66 13.88 -2.87
C ALA A 91 -5.02 14.17 -2.20
N LEU A 92 -5.60 13.18 -1.51
CA LEU A 92 -6.84 13.35 -0.75
C LEU A 92 -6.67 14.35 0.40
N SER A 93 -5.57 14.23 1.16
CA SER A 93 -5.26 15.13 2.27
C SER A 93 -5.07 16.57 1.76
N TYR A 94 -4.39 16.76 0.62
CA TYR A 94 -4.25 18.08 0.00
C TYR A 94 -5.61 18.68 -0.39
N LEU A 95 -6.50 17.90 -1.01
CA LEU A 95 -7.83 18.40 -1.38
C LEU A 95 -8.69 18.74 -0.15
N ALA A 96 -8.64 17.93 0.91
CA ALA A 96 -9.43 18.13 2.11
C ALA A 96 -8.88 19.25 3.02
N ASP A 97 -7.58 19.22 3.32
CA ASP A 97 -6.96 20.09 4.33
C ASP A 97 -6.51 21.44 3.76
N GLU A 98 -5.90 21.45 2.57
CA GLU A 98 -5.34 22.66 1.96
C GLU A 98 -6.36 23.38 1.06
N CYS A 99 -7.11 22.65 0.24
CA CYS A 99 -8.13 23.23 -0.65
C CYS A 99 -9.51 23.37 0.01
N GLY A 100 -9.82 22.58 1.06
CA GLY A 100 -11.11 22.60 1.73
C GLY A 100 -12.27 22.06 0.87
N GLU A 101 -11.98 21.20 -0.10
CA GLU A 101 -12.97 20.64 -1.01
C GLU A 101 -13.65 19.38 -0.44
N ASP A 102 -14.89 19.11 -0.90
CA ASP A 102 -15.58 17.88 -0.56
C ASP A 102 -15.00 16.68 -1.34
N ILE A 103 -14.23 15.87 -0.63
CA ILE A 103 -13.60 14.67 -1.16
C ILE A 103 -14.48 13.41 -1.06
N SER A 104 -15.73 13.52 -0.59
CA SER A 104 -16.63 12.36 -0.38
C SER A 104 -16.79 11.51 -1.64
N GLN A 105 -16.73 12.14 -2.83
CA GLN A 105 -16.79 11.46 -4.12
C GLN A 105 -15.60 10.52 -4.40
N TYR A 106 -14.49 10.69 -3.68
CA TYR A 106 -13.29 9.87 -3.82
C TYR A 106 -13.14 8.86 -2.68
N ILE A 107 -13.99 8.89 -1.68
CA ILE A 107 -13.94 7.95 -0.57
C ILE A 107 -14.70 6.68 -0.99
N CYS A 108 -14.02 5.56 -0.83
CA CYS A 108 -14.57 4.22 -0.72
C CYS A 108 -14.17 3.74 0.68
#